data_AF-I2NHM7-F1
#
_entry.id   AF-I2NHM7-F1
#
_cell.length_a   1.000
_cell.length_b   1.000
_cell.length_c   1.000
_cell.angle_alpha   90.00
_cell.angle_beta   90.00
_cell.angle_gamma   90.00
#
_symmetry.space_group_name_H-M   'P 1'
#
loop_
_entity.id
_entity.type
_entity.pdbx_description
1 polymer ?
#
loop_
_entity_poly.entity_id
_entity_poly.type
_entity_poly.pdbx_seq_one_letter_code
_entity_poly.pdbx_strand_id
1 'polypeptide(L)'
;MAAIQKRFMRSTMETKAYMYVLECADGSLYTGYTTDVEKRLKTHNAGKGAKYTRARLPVKLLYQEAYPDKPSAMSAEALFKKKSRQAKLNYIKKR
;
A
#
# COMPACT_ATOMS: atom_id res chain seq x y z
N MET A 1 30.09 -15.28 36.48
CA MET A 1 29.95 -13.91 35.93
C MET A 1 29.34 -14.03 34.55
N ALA A 2 28.02 -14.21 34.50
CA ALA A 2 27.31 -14.67 33.32
C ALA A 2 26.77 -13.49 32.49
N ALA A 3 26.99 -13.58 31.18
CA ALA A 3 26.15 -13.04 30.12
C ALA A 3 25.93 -11.51 30.09
N ILE A 4 26.90 -10.79 29.52
CA ILE A 4 26.67 -9.45 28.92
C ILE A 4 26.85 -9.57 27.40
N GLN A 5 26.08 -10.46 26.78
CA GLN A 5 25.86 -10.49 25.34
C GLN A 5 24.37 -10.29 25.08
N LYS A 6 24.06 -9.48 24.06
CA LYS A 6 22.72 -9.05 23.59
C LYS A 6 22.18 -7.77 24.22
N ARG A 7 23.02 -6.73 24.32
CA ARG A 7 22.52 -5.34 24.41
C ARG A 7 22.02 -4.92 23.02
N PHE A 8 20.75 -5.21 22.77
CA PHE A 8 19.86 -4.37 21.97
C PHE A 8 20.18 -4.18 20.47
N MET A 9 20.49 -5.24 19.74
CA MET A 9 20.01 -5.33 18.34
C MET A 9 18.52 -5.69 18.39
N ARG A 10 17.67 -4.81 18.93
CA ARG A 10 16.25 -4.86 18.60
C ARG A 10 16.20 -4.45 17.14
N SER A 11 16.20 -5.46 16.29
CA SER A 11 15.69 -5.45 14.93
C SER A 11 14.66 -4.33 14.85
N THR A 12 15.02 -3.21 14.22
CA THR A 12 14.05 -2.20 13.83
C THR A 12 13.16 -2.94 12.84
N MET A 13 12.09 -3.54 13.36
CA MET A 13 10.97 -3.98 12.55
C MET A 13 10.37 -2.69 11.99
N GLU A 14 11.02 -2.23 10.92
CA GLU A 14 10.57 -1.23 9.96
C GLU A 14 9.19 -1.71 9.55
N THR A 15 8.16 -1.27 10.27
CA THR A 15 6.79 -1.64 9.98
C THR A 15 6.38 -0.78 8.80
N LYS A 16 6.98 -1.05 7.65
CA LYS A 16 6.77 -0.32 6.41
C LYS A 16 5.32 -0.51 6.01
N ALA A 17 4.58 0.58 6.09
CA ALA A 17 3.23 0.63 5.55
C ALA A 17 3.34 1.14 4.12
N TYR A 18 2.79 0.39 3.19
CA TYR A 18 2.75 0.75 1.79
C TYR A 18 1.36 1.25 1.45
N MET A 19 1.25 2.48 0.98
CA MET A 19 0.05 2.92 0.28
C MET A 19 0.11 2.37 -1.15
N TYR A 20 -0.98 1.82 -1.65
CA TYR A 20 -1.07 1.32 -3.01
C TYR A 20 -2.34 1.81 -3.69
N VAL A 21 -2.25 1.95 -5.01
CA VAL A 21 -3.34 2.31 -5.89
C VAL A 21 -3.45 1.22 -6.96
N LEU A 22 -4.61 0.57 -7.01
CA LEU A 22 -4.95 -0.39 -8.04
C LEU A 22 -5.89 0.26 -9.04
N GLU A 23 -5.67 -0.04 -10.31
CA GLU A 23 -6.64 0.20 -11.37
C GLU A 23 -7.43 -1.09 -11.60
N CYS A 24 -8.75 -1.00 -11.46
CA CYS A 24 -9.67 -2.08 -11.81
C CYS A 24 -9.94 -2.07 -13.32
N ALA A 25 -10.44 -3.19 -13.86
CA ALA A 25 -10.70 -3.34 -15.29
C ALA A 25 -11.71 -2.31 -15.86
N ASP A 26 -12.54 -1.70 -15.03
CA ASP A 26 -13.50 -0.65 -15.40
C ASP A 26 -12.91 0.77 -15.39
N GLY A 27 -11.61 0.91 -15.12
CA GLY A 27 -10.94 2.20 -14.97
C GLY A 27 -11.25 2.91 -13.64
N SER A 28 -11.85 2.21 -12.66
CA SER A 28 -11.94 2.70 -11.29
C SER A 28 -10.62 2.54 -10.55
N LEU A 29 -10.31 3.52 -9.69
CA LEU A 29 -9.12 3.50 -8.86
C LEU A 29 -9.48 3.04 -7.45
N TYR A 30 -8.81 1.99 -6.97
CA TYR A 30 -8.90 1.51 -5.61
C TYR A 30 -7.64 1.89 -4.85
N THR A 31 -7.80 2.58 -3.73
CA THR A 31 -6.69 3.02 -2.88
C THR A 31 -6.76 2.34 -1.53
N GLY A 32 -5.63 1.86 -1.02
CA GLY A 32 -5.55 1.37 0.34
C GLY A 32 -4.11 1.34 0.83
N TYR A 33 -3.91 0.85 2.05
CA TYR A 33 -2.58 0.59 2.58
C TYR A 33 -2.43 -0.90 2.95
N THR A 34 -1.21 -1.40 2.91
CA THR A 34 -0.85 -2.76 3.30
C THR A 34 0.62 -2.82 3.67
N THR A 35 1.06 -3.85 4.39
CA THR A 35 2.50 -4.09 4.59
C THR A 35 3.14 -4.78 3.39
N ASP A 36 2.34 -5.48 2.57
CA ASP A 36 2.82 -6.34 1.47
C ASP A 36 1.97 -6.16 0.21
N VAL A 37 2.34 -5.21 -0.65
CA VAL A 37 1.58 -4.88 -1.86
C VAL A 37 1.55 -6.05 -2.84
N GLU A 38 2.67 -6.74 -3.06
CA GLU A 38 2.73 -7.88 -3.99
C GLU A 38 1.82 -9.03 -3.55
N LYS A 39 1.87 -9.39 -2.26
CA LYS A 39 1.01 -10.44 -1.70
C LYS A 39 -0.46 -10.04 -1.82
N ARG A 40 -0.77 -8.76 -1.57
CA ARG A 40 -2.12 -8.20 -1.70
C ARG A 40 -2.59 -8.24 -3.15
N LEU A 41 -1.78 -7.81 -4.11
CA LEU A 41 -2.08 -7.82 -5.54
C LEU A 41 -2.36 -9.25 -6.04
N LYS A 42 -1.49 -10.22 -5.69
CA LYS A 42 -1.71 -11.64 -6.01
C LYS A 42 -3.02 -12.14 -5.41
N THR A 43 -3.33 -11.77 -4.17
CA THR A 43 -4.58 -12.14 -3.50
C THR A 43 -5.81 -11.54 -4.20
N HIS A 44 -5.73 -10.28 -4.64
CA HIS A 44 -6.80 -9.65 -5.42
C HIS A 44 -6.99 -10.34 -6.76
N ASN A 45 -5.92 -10.56 -7.53
CA ASN A 45 -5.98 -11.25 -8.83
C ASN A 45 -6.39 -12.73 -8.72
N ALA A 46 -6.09 -13.39 -7.61
CA ALA A 46 -6.60 -14.73 -7.29
C ALA A 46 -8.09 -14.74 -6.88
N GLY A 47 -8.77 -13.59 -6.92
CA GLY A 47 -10.17 -13.46 -6.52
C GLY A 47 -10.40 -13.70 -5.03
N LYS A 48 -9.38 -13.60 -4.17
CA LYS A 48 -9.52 -13.67 -2.70
C LYS A 48 -9.42 -12.29 -2.03
N GLY A 49 -9.34 -11.23 -2.84
CA GLY A 49 -9.27 -9.85 -2.37
C GLY A 49 -10.62 -9.29 -1.90
N ALA A 50 -10.68 -7.97 -1.74
CA ALA A 50 -11.89 -7.27 -1.34
C ALA A 50 -13.06 -7.58 -2.29
N LYS A 51 -14.29 -7.70 -1.74
CA LYS A 51 -15.52 -7.96 -2.50
C LYS A 51 -15.65 -7.05 -3.73
N TYR A 52 -15.26 -5.78 -3.58
CA TYR A 52 -15.29 -4.77 -4.64
C TYR A 52 -14.34 -5.08 -5.83
N THR A 53 -13.12 -5.52 -5.55
CA THR A 53 -12.11 -5.85 -6.57
C THR A 53 -12.33 -7.22 -7.23
N ARG A 54 -13.07 -8.12 -6.57
CA ARG A 54 -13.31 -9.50 -7.03
C ARG A 54 -14.14 -9.55 -8.33
N ALA A 55 -15.06 -8.60 -8.49
CA ALA A 55 -15.91 -8.49 -9.68
C ALA A 55 -15.31 -7.64 -10.80
N ARG A 56 -14.12 -7.03 -10.59
CA ARG A 56 -13.50 -6.05 -11.50
C ARG A 56 -12.06 -6.41 -11.83
N LEU A 57 -11.84 -7.71 -12.02
CA LEU A 57 -10.55 -8.28 -12.42
C LEU A 57 -10.36 -8.21 -13.94
N PRO A 58 -9.11 -8.10 -14.43
CA PRO A 58 -7.87 -8.03 -13.66
C PRO A 58 -7.66 -6.66 -12.99
N VAL A 59 -7.10 -6.66 -11.78
CA VAL A 59 -6.62 -5.43 -11.13
C VAL A 59 -5.13 -5.26 -11.41
N LYS A 60 -4.74 -4.05 -11.81
CA LYS A 60 -3.35 -3.69 -12.07
C LYS A 60 -2.84 -2.78 -10.97
N LEU A 61 -1.63 -3.03 -10.49
CA LEU A 61 -0.97 -2.09 -9.59
C LEU A 61 -0.55 -0.88 -10.42
N LEU A 62 -1.16 0.27 -10.11
CA LEU A 62 -0.90 1.52 -10.79
C LEU A 62 0.11 2.38 -10.03
N TYR A 63 0.13 2.27 -8.70
CA TYR A 63 1.09 2.99 -7.86
C TYR A 63 1.31 2.29 -6.53
N GLN A 64 2.52 2.38 -5.97
CA GLN A 64 2.80 2.00 -4.59
C GLN A 64 3.85 2.92 -3.98
N GLU A 65 3.71 3.22 -2.69
CA GLU A 65 4.65 4.05 -1.95
C GLU A 65 4.85 3.50 -0.55
N ALA A 66 6.11 3.31 -0.17
CA ALA A 66 6.51 2.85 1.15
C ALA A 66 6.61 4.03 2.12
N TYR A 67 6.05 3.87 3.30
CA TYR A 67 6.19 4.81 4.41
C TYR A 67 6.86 4.13 5.60
N PRO A 68 7.74 4.85 6.31
CA PRO A 68 8.43 4.31 7.49
C PRO A 68 7.48 4.09 8.68
N ASP A 69 6.40 4.86 8.77
CA ASP A 69 5.47 4.86 9.91
C ASP A 69 4.00 4.81 9.47
N LYS A 70 3.16 4.14 10.28
CA LYS A 70 1.70 4.14 10.13
C LYS A 70 1.08 5.54 10.04
N PRO A 71 1.39 6.51 10.93
CA PRO A 71 0.84 7.86 10.83
C PRO A 71 1.22 8.57 9.52
N SER A 72 2.45 8.35 9.02
CA SER A 72 2.91 8.89 7.75
C SER A 72 2.09 8.33 6.57
N ALA A 73 1.87 7.00 6.55
CA ALA A 73 1.02 6.36 5.55
C ALA A 73 -0.44 6.84 5.62
N MET A 74 -1.00 6.99 6.82
CA MET A 74 -2.38 7.41 7.02
C MET A 74 -2.58 8.89 6.63
N SER A 75 -1.62 9.75 6.94
CA SER A 75 -1.61 11.15 6.51
C SER A 75 -1.51 11.26 4.99
N ALA A 76 -0.60 10.49 4.37
CA ALA A 76 -0.48 10.43 2.92
C ALA A 76 -1.75 9.90 2.25
N GLU A 77 -2.39 8.86 2.80
CA GLU A 77 -3.67 8.34 2.32
C GLU A 77 -4.78 9.39 2.43
N ALA A 78 -4.86 10.14 3.54
CA ALA A 78 -5.84 11.19 3.72
C ALA A 78 -5.64 12.35 2.72
N LEU A 79 -4.40 12.77 2.51
CA LEU A 79 -4.04 13.76 1.50
C LEU A 79 -4.35 13.24 0.08
N PHE A 80 -4.08 11.97 -0.19
CA PHE A 80 -4.36 11.34 -1.47
C PHE A 80 -5.88 11.22 -1.71
N LYS A 81 -6.67 10.84 -0.70
CA LYS A 81 -8.13 10.77 -0.77
C LYS A 81 -8.76 12.12 -1.07
N LYS A 82 -8.26 13.21 -0.48
CA LYS A 82 -8.72 14.59 -0.71
C LYS A 82 -8.41 15.11 -2.12
N LYS A 83 -7.45 14.53 -2.84
CA LYS A 83 -7.12 14.94 -4.21
C LYS A 83 -8.22 14.54 -5.20
N SER A 84 -8.47 15.39 -6.19
CA SER A 84 -9.32 15.06 -7.34
C SER A 84 -8.73 13.89 -8.13
N ARG A 85 -9.55 13.22 -8.95
CA ARG A 85 -9.08 12.11 -9.82
C ARG A 85 -7.86 12.53 -10.66
N GLN A 86 -7.89 13.74 -11.23
CA GLN A 86 -6.79 14.29 -12.02
C GLN A 86 -5.53 14.54 -11.19
N ALA A 87 -5.67 15.09 -9.98
CA ALA A 87 -4.53 15.30 -9.09
C ALA A 87 -3.90 13.98 -8.62
N LYS A 88 -4.70 12.92 -8.43
CA LYS A 88 -4.21 11.55 -8.15
C LYS A 88 -3.40 11.02 -9.32
N LEU A 89 -3.96 11.07 -10.54
CA LEU A 89 -3.26 10.63 -11.75
C LEU A 89 -1.97 11.41 -11.99
N ASN A 90 -1.97 12.73 -11.77
CA ASN A 90 -0.78 13.55 -11.88
C ASN A 90 0.27 13.21 -10.82
N TYR A 91 -0.15 12.92 -9.58
CA TYR A 91 0.76 12.49 -8.52
C TYR A 91 1.45 11.17 -8.89
N ILE A 92 0.70 10.23 -9.46
CA ILE A 92 1.21 8.94 -9.92
C ILE A 92 2.14 9.11 -11.12
N LYS A 93 1.80 9.99 -12.08
CA LYS A 93 2.63 10.28 -13.26
C LYS A 93 3.95 10.99 -12.94
N LYS A 94 4.03 11.71 -11.82
CA LYS A 94 5.18 12.56 -11.47
C LYS A 94 6.33 11.81 -10.79
N ARG A 95 6.16 10.52 -10.47
CA ARG A 95 7.15 9.67 -9.79
C ARG A 95 7.40 8.42 -10.61
#